data_AF-A0A257PAJ4-F1
#
_entry.id   AF-A0A257PAJ4-F1
#
_cell.length_a   1.000
_cell.length_b   1.000
_cell.length_c   1.000
_cell.angle_alpha   90.00
_cell.angle_beta   90.00
_cell.angle_gamma   90.00
#
_symmetry.space_group_name_H-M   'P 1'
#
loop_
_entity.id
_entity.type
_entity.pdbx_description
1 polymer ?
#
loop_
_entity_poly.entity_id
_entity_poly.type
_entity_poly.pdbx_seq_one_letter_code
_entity_poly.pdbx_strand_id
1 'polypeptide(L)'
;MAKSGTYRAKENRYDNNEPRLWLERQTDPRRRRANAAQANSFEALPFLFSAVLFALYLKAPLGLVNGLLVAWLVLRAVYLWCYLNDKASLRSLVWSVALLVNIALLFSPFYG
;
A
#
# COMPACT_ATOMS: atom_id res chain seq x y z
N MET A 1 -43.73 -19.11 -20.17
CA MET A 1 -42.38 -19.63 -20.48
C MET A 1 -41.46 -18.47 -20.84
N ALA A 2 -40.28 -18.38 -20.20
CA ALA A 2 -39.00 -17.80 -20.64
C ALA A 2 -38.99 -16.46 -21.43
N LYS A 3 -38.20 -15.42 -21.10
CA LYS A 3 -36.81 -15.40 -20.60
C LYS A 3 -36.51 -14.00 -20.01
N SER A 4 -36.06 -13.96 -18.76
CA SER A 4 -35.36 -12.80 -18.19
C SER A 4 -34.01 -12.65 -18.89
N GLY A 5 -33.83 -11.56 -19.64
CA GLY A 5 -32.58 -11.21 -20.29
C GLY A 5 -31.61 -10.59 -19.29
N THR A 6 -30.75 -11.40 -18.69
CA THR A 6 -29.62 -10.94 -17.88
C THR A 6 -28.54 -10.31 -18.76
N TYR A 7 -28.68 -9.02 -19.08
CA TYR A 7 -27.65 -8.21 -19.77
C TYR A 7 -26.63 -7.62 -18.79
N ARG A 8 -26.06 -8.42 -17.88
CA ARG A 8 -25.12 -7.92 -16.86
C ARG A 8 -23.74 -8.58 -16.88
N ALA A 9 -23.38 -9.24 -17.97
CA ALA A 9 -22.14 -10.03 -18.04
C ALA A 9 -21.07 -9.50 -19.02
N LYS A 10 -21.40 -8.59 -19.95
CA LYS A 10 -20.44 -8.20 -21.01
C LYS A 10 -19.55 -7.00 -20.63
N GLU A 11 -20.02 -6.11 -19.76
CA GLU A 11 -19.33 -4.84 -19.45
C GLU A 11 -18.20 -4.96 -18.41
N ASN A 12 -18.10 -6.10 -17.72
CA ASN A 12 -17.08 -6.35 -16.69
C ASN A 12 -16.08 -7.44 -17.08
N ARG A 13 -15.98 -7.79 -18.37
CA ARG A 13 -14.99 -8.76 -18.84
C ARG A 13 -13.62 -8.09 -18.84
N TYR A 14 -12.65 -8.71 -18.17
CA TYR A 14 -11.27 -8.23 -18.13
C TYR A 14 -10.71 -8.19 -19.55
N ASP A 15 -10.46 -6.98 -20.05
CA ASP A 15 -9.77 -6.77 -21.33
C ASP A 15 -8.27 -6.62 -21.05
N ASN A 16 -7.48 -7.53 -21.61
CA ASN A 16 -6.03 -7.57 -21.42
C ASN A 16 -5.31 -6.46 -22.21
N ASN A 17 -5.99 -5.85 -23.20
CA ASN A 17 -5.46 -4.72 -23.96
C ASN A 17 -5.56 -3.42 -23.16
N GLU A 18 -6.57 -3.30 -22.29
CA GLU A 18 -6.83 -2.09 -21.50
C GLU A 18 -7.06 -2.39 -20.01
N PRO A 19 -6.08 -2.99 -19.32
CA PRO A 19 -6.25 -3.46 -17.94
C PRO A 19 -6.51 -2.32 -16.94
N ARG A 20 -6.02 -1.11 -17.23
CA ARG A 20 -6.23 0.08 -16.37
C ARG A 20 -7.67 0.60 -16.45
N LEU A 21 -8.22 0.70 -17.67
CA LEU A 21 -9.61 1.13 -17.88
C LEU A 21 -10.61 0.14 -17.27
N TRP A 22 -10.31 -1.17 -17.31
CA TRP A 22 -11.13 -2.17 -16.62
C TRP A 22 -11.11 -2.01 -15.09
N LEU A 23 -9.97 -1.62 -14.52
CA LEU A 23 -9.82 -1.42 -13.07
C LEU A 23 -10.57 -0.17 -12.57
N GLU A 24 -10.60 0.89 -13.38
CA GLU A 24 -11.35 2.12 -13.13
C GLU A 24 -12.88 1.91 -13.21
N ARG A 25 -13.34 1.01 -14.08
CA ARG A 25 -14.76 0.67 -14.27
C ARG A 25 -15.32 -0.24 -13.17
N GLN A 26 -14.54 -0.62 -12.16
CA GLN A 26 -15.00 -1.47 -11.06
C GLN A 26 -16.01 -0.74 -10.16
N THR A 27 -17.26 -1.19 -10.21
CA THR A 27 -18.36 -0.66 -9.37
C THR A 27 -18.38 -1.25 -7.96
N ASP A 28 -17.71 -2.39 -7.74
CA ASP A 28 -17.59 -3.02 -6.42
C ASP A 28 -16.74 -2.15 -5.48
N PRO A 29 -17.31 -1.65 -4.36
CA PRO A 29 -16.60 -0.82 -3.39
C PRO A 29 -15.32 -1.46 -2.85
N ARG A 30 -15.26 -2.80 -2.73
CA ARG A 30 -14.06 -3.51 -2.23
C ARG A 30 -12.91 -3.44 -3.23
N ARG A 31 -13.21 -3.62 -4.53
CA ARG A 31 -12.21 -3.56 -5.61
C ARG A 31 -11.65 -2.16 -5.78
N ARG A 32 -12.51 -1.14 -5.71
CA ARG A 32 -12.10 0.27 -5.75
C ARG A 32 -11.18 0.62 -4.56
N ARG A 33 -11.50 0.11 -3.37
CA ARG A 33 -10.64 0.29 -2.18
C ARG A 33 -9.29 -0.41 -2.33
N ALA A 34 -9.25 -1.63 -2.85
CA ALA A 34 -8.00 -2.34 -3.08
C ALA A 34 -7.08 -1.58 -4.06
N ASN A 35 -7.64 -1.05 -5.16
CA ASN A 35 -6.89 -0.22 -6.11
C ASN A 35 -6.34 1.06 -5.46
N ALA A 36 -7.16 1.75 -4.68
CA ALA A 36 -6.71 2.94 -3.96
C ALA A 36 -5.63 2.64 -2.90
N ALA A 37 -5.70 1.48 -2.23
CA ALA A 37 -4.66 1.03 -1.31
C ALA A 37 -3.34 0.69 -2.02
N GLN A 38 -3.42 0.12 -3.22
CA GLN A 38 -2.26 -0.13 -4.08
C GLN A 38 -1.59 1.20 -4.47
N ALA A 39 -2.35 2.16 -4.99
CA ALA A 39 -1.83 3.48 -5.35
C ALA A 39 -1.12 4.17 -4.18
N ASN A 40 -1.75 4.18 -2.99
CA ASN A 40 -1.14 4.72 -1.78
C ASN A 40 0.15 3.99 -1.37
N SER A 41 0.23 2.70 -1.64
CA SER A 41 1.45 1.92 -1.35
C SER A 41 2.58 2.28 -2.29
N PHE A 42 2.29 2.54 -3.57
CA PHE A 42 3.30 3.06 -4.51
C PHE A 42 3.80 4.45 -4.12
N GLU A 43 2.94 5.33 -3.60
CA GLU A 43 3.37 6.64 -3.10
C GLU A 43 4.29 6.55 -1.88
N ALA A 44 4.17 5.49 -1.08
CA ALA A 44 4.99 5.30 0.13
C ALA A 44 6.38 4.72 -0.16
N LEU A 45 6.55 4.02 -1.29
CA LEU A 45 7.81 3.34 -1.64
C LEU A 45 9.01 4.29 -1.84
N PRO A 46 8.89 5.43 -2.54
CA PRO A 46 9.99 6.37 -2.69
C PRO A 46 10.59 6.84 -1.36
N PHE A 47 9.75 7.06 -0.35
CA PHE A 47 10.20 7.44 1.00
C PHE A 47 11.01 6.31 1.63
N LEU A 48 10.51 5.07 1.59
CA LEU A 48 11.25 3.91 2.08
C LEU A 48 12.60 3.74 1.40
N PHE A 49 12.62 3.77 0.07
CA PHE A 49 13.86 3.58 -0.68
C PHE A 49 14.87 4.67 -0.38
N SER A 50 14.43 5.93 -0.32
CA SER A 50 15.32 7.05 0.03
C SER A 50 15.93 6.86 1.43
N ALA A 51 15.13 6.50 2.43
CA ALA A 51 15.60 6.27 3.80
C ALA A 51 16.57 5.09 3.91
N VAL A 52 16.24 3.94 3.31
CA VAL A 52 17.10 2.74 3.33
C VAL A 52 18.41 3.00 2.60
N LEU A 53 18.36 3.56 1.39
CA LEU A 53 19.57 3.82 0.60
C LEU A 53 20.49 4.82 1.31
N PHE A 54 19.92 5.86 1.91
CA PHE A 54 20.69 6.82 2.72
C PHE A 54 21.32 6.16 3.95
N ALA A 55 20.56 5.33 4.67
CA ALA A 55 21.05 4.59 5.83
C ALA A 55 22.22 3.66 5.47
N LEU A 56 22.08 2.92 4.37
CA LEU A 56 23.13 2.03 3.86
C LEU A 56 24.35 2.80 3.36
N TYR A 57 24.14 3.95 2.69
CA TYR A 57 25.22 4.81 2.21
C TYR A 57 26.10 5.32 3.36
N LEU A 58 25.48 5.72 4.48
CA LEU A 58 26.18 6.13 5.69
C LEU A 58 26.65 4.98 6.58
N LYS A 59 26.53 3.72 6.11
CA LYS A 59 26.95 2.50 6.83
C LYS A 59 26.31 2.36 8.22
N ALA A 60 25.03 2.70 8.34
CA ALA A 60 24.27 2.50 9.58
C ALA A 60 24.32 1.03 10.05
N PRO A 61 24.14 0.76 11.35
CA PRO A 61 24.08 -0.60 11.87
C PRO A 61 22.99 -1.43 11.19
N LEU A 62 23.42 -2.47 10.45
CA LEU A 62 22.52 -3.33 9.66
C LEU A 62 21.40 -3.96 10.50
N GLY A 63 21.67 -4.32 11.76
CA GLY A 63 20.65 -4.86 12.67
C GLY A 63 19.50 -3.88 12.93
N LEU A 64 19.82 -2.59 13.12
CA LEU A 64 18.83 -1.54 13.35
C LEU A 64 18.05 -1.23 12.07
N VAL A 65 18.75 -1.13 10.92
CA VAL A 65 18.12 -0.93 9.60
C VAL A 65 17.16 -2.08 9.28
N ASN A 66 17.57 -3.32 9.47
CA ASN A 66 16.73 -4.50 9.22
C ASN A 66 15.50 -4.55 10.15
N GLY A 67 15.68 -4.24 11.43
CA GLY A 67 14.57 -4.17 12.39
C GLY A 67 13.52 -3.13 12.00
N LEU A 68 13.97 -1.92 11.62
CA LEU A 68 13.09 -0.85 11.17
C LEU A 68 12.42 -1.15 9.82
N LEU A 69 13.12 -1.80 8.89
CA LEU A 69 12.57 -2.28 7.62
C LEU A 69 11.42 -3.27 7.85
N VAL A 70 11.62 -4.27 8.71
CA VAL A 70 10.59 -5.26 9.04
C VAL A 70 9.40 -4.57 9.72
N ALA A 71 9.65 -3.67 10.68
CA ALA A 71 8.59 -2.92 11.35
C ALA A 71 7.76 -2.09 10.35
N TRP A 72 8.41 -1.41 9.40
CA TRP A 72 7.73 -0.65 8.35
C TRP A 72 6.87 -1.57 7.46
N LEU A 73 7.39 -2.72 7.04
CA LEU A 73 6.65 -3.69 6.22
C LEU A 73 5.39 -4.20 6.94
N VAL A 74 5.51 -4.55 8.23
CA VAL A 74 4.37 -4.97 9.06
C VAL A 74 3.32 -3.86 9.16
N LEU A 75 3.74 -2.61 9.41
CA LEU A 75 2.82 -1.46 9.45
C LEU A 75 2.09 -1.27 8.12
N ARG A 76 2.74 -1.48 6.97
CA ARG A 76 2.07 -1.41 5.66
C ARG A 76 1.07 -2.54 5.45
N ALA A 77 1.38 -3.76 5.89
CA ALA A 77 0.42 -4.87 5.84
C ALA A 77 -0.82 -4.58 6.70
N VAL A 78 -0.62 -4.03 7.91
CA VAL A 78 -1.72 -3.60 8.79
C VAL A 78 -2.51 -2.45 8.16
N TYR A 79 -1.86 -1.48 7.53
CA TYR A 79 -2.52 -0.38 6.82
C TYR A 79 -3.41 -0.90 5.69
N LEU A 80 -2.93 -1.84 4.88
CA LEU A 80 -3.68 -2.47 3.80
C LEU A 80 -4.90 -3.21 4.36
N TRP A 81 -4.74 -3.97 5.45
CA TRP A 81 -5.85 -4.62 6.13
C TRP A 81 -6.90 -3.63 6.66
N CYS A 82 -6.47 -2.51 7.25
CA CYS A 82 -7.38 -1.44 7.70
C CYS A 82 -8.17 -0.83 6.54
N TYR A 83 -7.51 -0.66 5.39
CA TYR A 83 -8.12 -0.11 4.17
C TYR A 83 -9.21 -1.03 3.62
N LEU A 84 -8.96 -2.35 3.62
CA LEU A 84 -9.94 -3.34 3.17
C LEU A 84 -11.17 -3.42 4.11
N ASN A 85 -10.98 -3.19 5.40
CA ASN A 85 -12.03 -3.25 6.44
C ASN A 85 -12.72 -1.90 6.73
N ASP A 86 -12.44 -0.84 5.96
CA ASP A 86 -13.05 0.49 6.11
C ASP A 86 -12.81 1.19 7.46
N LYS A 87 -11.71 0.85 8.15
CA LYS A 87 -11.37 1.41 9.47
C LYS A 87 -10.63 2.74 9.32
N ALA A 88 -11.38 3.82 9.08
CA ALA A 88 -10.82 5.14 8.75
C ALA A 88 -9.88 5.73 9.82
N SER A 89 -10.22 5.61 11.11
CA SER A 89 -9.40 6.14 12.22
C SER A 89 -8.11 5.35 12.45
N LEU A 90 -8.17 4.02 12.29
CA LEU A 90 -7.00 3.16 12.44
C LEU A 90 -6.03 3.35 11.27
N ARG A 91 -6.56 3.65 10.08
CA ARG A 91 -5.77 3.94 8.87
C ARG A 91 -4.84 5.14 9.06
N SER A 92 -5.33 6.25 9.61
CA SER A 92 -4.49 7.45 9.82
C SER A 92 -3.44 7.20 10.90
N LEU A 93 -3.79 6.53 11.99
CA LEU A 93 -2.85 6.17 13.04
C LEU A 93 -1.70 5.31 12.49
N VAL A 94 -2.03 4.23 11.77
CA VAL A 94 -1.01 3.34 11.19
C VAL A 94 -0.16 4.06 10.16
N TRP A 95 -0.74 4.97 9.38
CA TRP A 95 0.01 5.80 8.44
C TRP A 95 1.02 6.71 9.16
N SER A 96 0.60 7.40 10.22
CA SER A 96 1.48 8.26 11.02
C SER A 96 2.61 7.46 11.67
N VAL A 97 2.32 6.27 12.22
CA VAL A 97 3.34 5.39 12.81
C VAL A 97 4.31 4.88 11.74
N ALA A 98 3.81 4.50 10.55
CA ALA A 98 4.67 4.09 9.43
C ALA A 98 5.59 5.22 8.96
N LEU A 99 5.09 6.46 8.95
CA LEU A 99 5.89 7.65 8.64
C LEU A 99 6.98 7.87 9.70
N LEU A 100 6.65 7.75 10.98
CA LEU A 100 7.64 7.86 12.07
C LEU A 100 8.73 6.79 11.97
N VAL A 101 8.37 5.55 11.65
CA VAL A 101 9.36 4.48 11.41
C VAL A 101 10.24 4.80 10.20
N ASN A 102 9.68 5.38 9.14
CA ASN A 102 10.45 5.80 7.96
C ASN A 102 11.46 6.92 8.30
N ILE A 103 11.04 7.88 9.14
CA ILE A 103 11.91 8.94 9.66
C ILE A 103 13.02 8.31 10.53
N ALA A 104 12.67 7.41 11.46
CA ALA A 104 13.67 6.71 12.27
C ALA A 104 14.66 5.91 11.40
N LEU A 105 14.21 5.33 10.30
CA LEU A 105 15.07 4.64 9.35
C LEU A 105 16.02 5.59 8.63
N LEU A 106 15.55 6.79 8.25
CA LEU A 106 16.40 7.81 7.66
C LEU A 106 17.50 8.27 8.62
N PHE A 107 17.18 8.41 9.91
CA PHE A 107 18.12 8.83 10.95
C PHE A 107 18.90 7.67 11.60
N SER A 108 18.72 6.44 11.14
CA SER A 108 19.43 5.27 11.66
C SER A 108 20.96 5.41 11.72
N PRO A 109 21.64 6.11 10.78
CA PRO A 109 23.09 6.31 10.87
C PRO A 109 23.56 7.09 12.09
N PHE A 110 22.69 7.88 12.72
CA PHE A 110 23.05 8.76 13.84
C PHE A 110 22.77 8.14 15.21
N TYR A 111 22.11 6.98 15.27
CA TYR A 111 21.79 6.27 16.52
C TYR A 111 22.87 5.25 16.93
N GLY A 112 23.93 5.09 16.14
CA GLY A 112 25.00 4.12 16.32
C GLY A 112 26.37 4.75 16.42
#